data_AF-B0R1U3-F1
#
_entry.id   AF-B0R1U3-F1
#
_cell.length_a   1.000
_cell.length_b   1.000
_cell.length_c   1.000
_cell.angle_alpha   90.00
_cell.angle_beta   90.00
_cell.angle_gamma   90.00
#
_symmetry.space_group_name_H-M   'P 1'
#
loop_
_entity.id
_entity.type
_entity.pdbx_description
1 polymer ?
#
loop_
_entity_poly.entity_id
_entity_poly.type
_entity_poly.pdbx_seq_one_letter_code
_entity_poly.pdbx_strand_id
1 'polypeptide(L)'
;YIANLTVIAEGISTANFRSLGEFPKFLGIAMEIFLTSCNDSESDIRLKADECLDKVIKACMESSLGRLQLELYKEIKKNGPSRSLRAALWRFAEMAHLIRPQKCRPYVINLLPSIARISRRPEDIVQEALMNFLIKTLPVLGTFLTDTEVKNLMKVLFPNLKHTSATTRRTAARCIVLICQYGRKPALYFSWLVQALLMFVIPVKESFPVQIHLGVLLCLRYTVPHLVMQRAKEQGLKGSFGVTKKEEETGVKDEQLVKIFEYLIHCTRHADHNVLTATLDALQQLLKDPPKPLLDILMSK
;
A
#
# COMPACT_ATOMS: atom_id res chain seq x y z
N TYR A 1 -6.23 -5.79 -36.03
CA TYR A 1 -5.49 -5.36 -34.82
C TYR A 1 -5.19 -6.52 -33.88
N ILE A 2 -6.19 -7.26 -33.41
CA ILE A 2 -6.05 -8.44 -32.53
C ILE A 2 -5.04 -9.48 -33.06
N ALA A 3 -5.12 -9.85 -34.34
CA ALA A 3 -4.18 -10.79 -34.96
C ALA A 3 -2.71 -10.32 -34.82
N ASN A 4 -2.45 -9.02 -34.95
CA ASN A 4 -1.11 -8.46 -34.83
C ASN A 4 -0.58 -8.58 -33.39
N LEU A 5 -1.42 -8.38 -32.37
CA LEU A 5 -1.02 -8.57 -30.97
C LEU A 5 -0.60 -10.02 -30.72
N THR A 6 -1.35 -10.99 -31.25
CA THR A 6 -1.02 -12.42 -31.14
C THR A 6 0.31 -12.74 -31.82
N VAL A 7 0.51 -12.28 -33.06
CA VAL A 7 1.75 -12.52 -33.83
C VAL A 7 2.96 -11.93 -33.11
N ILE A 8 2.84 -10.70 -32.56
CA ILE A 8 3.91 -10.09 -31.77
C ILE A 8 4.22 -10.94 -30.53
N ALA A 9 3.19 -11.37 -29.80
CA ALA A 9 3.37 -12.17 -28.59
C ALA A 9 4.05 -13.52 -28.88
N GLU A 10 3.68 -14.18 -29.98
CA GLU A 10 4.29 -15.43 -30.42
C GLU A 10 5.74 -15.26 -30.85
N GLY A 11 6.04 -14.22 -31.62
CA GLY A 11 7.40 -13.88 -32.03
C GLY A 11 8.31 -13.66 -30.82
N ILE A 12 7.88 -12.81 -29.87
CA ILE A 12 8.65 -12.52 -28.65
C ILE A 12 8.85 -13.76 -27.77
N SER A 13 7.85 -14.65 -27.71
CA SER A 13 7.89 -15.85 -26.86
C SER A 13 8.81 -16.96 -27.41
N THR A 14 9.18 -16.89 -28.70
CA THR A 14 9.99 -17.92 -29.38
C THR A 14 11.45 -17.87 -28.91
N ALA A 15 12.00 -19.01 -28.48
CA ALA A 15 13.35 -19.10 -27.91
C ALA A 15 14.45 -18.54 -28.84
N ASN A 16 14.38 -18.85 -30.14
CA ASN A 16 15.35 -18.35 -31.13
C ASN A 16 15.31 -16.83 -31.30
N PHE A 17 14.16 -16.19 -31.10
CA PHE A 17 14.06 -14.74 -31.18
C PHE A 17 14.67 -14.07 -29.94
N ARG A 18 14.58 -14.75 -28.78
CA ARG A 18 15.13 -14.26 -27.50
C ARG A 18 16.66 -14.28 -27.42
N SER A 19 17.33 -15.08 -28.25
CA SER A 19 18.80 -15.13 -28.30
C SER A 19 19.41 -14.01 -29.16
N LEU A 20 18.60 -13.22 -29.87
CA LEU A 20 19.08 -12.09 -30.66
C LEU A 20 19.58 -10.95 -29.77
N GLY A 21 20.69 -10.31 -30.15
CA GLY A 21 21.26 -9.19 -29.38
C GLY A 21 20.31 -7.99 -29.24
N GLU A 22 19.48 -7.74 -30.26
CA GLU A 22 18.48 -6.66 -30.29
C GLU A 22 17.18 -7.01 -29.55
N PHE A 23 17.05 -8.23 -29.01
CA PHE A 23 15.83 -8.68 -28.34
C PHE A 23 15.32 -7.72 -27.25
N PRO A 24 16.16 -7.10 -26.39
CA PRO A 24 15.67 -6.15 -25.38
C PRO A 24 14.92 -4.95 -25.96
N LYS A 25 15.28 -4.50 -27.18
CA LYS A 25 14.61 -3.40 -27.88
C LYS A 25 13.23 -3.85 -28.36
N PHE A 26 13.15 -5.01 -29.00
CA PHE A 26 11.88 -5.58 -29.47
C PHE A 26 10.91 -5.88 -28.32
N LEU A 27 11.43 -6.45 -27.22
CA LEU A 27 10.63 -6.67 -26.02
C LEU A 27 10.07 -5.36 -25.45
N GLY A 28 10.87 -4.28 -25.46
CA GLY A 28 10.42 -2.95 -25.04
C GLY A 28 9.24 -2.44 -25.89
N ILE A 29 9.38 -2.52 -27.22
CA ILE A 29 8.34 -2.10 -28.15
C ILE A 29 7.07 -2.95 -27.97
N ALA A 30 7.22 -4.27 -27.85
CA ALA A 30 6.08 -5.18 -27.66
C ALA A 30 5.32 -4.88 -26.37
N MET A 31 6.04 -4.70 -25.24
CA MET A 31 5.45 -4.32 -23.96
C MET A 31 4.67 -3.01 -24.05
N GLU A 32 5.21 -1.99 -24.71
CA GLU A 32 4.53 -0.70 -24.89
C GLU A 32 3.26 -0.83 -25.73
N ILE A 33 3.29 -1.62 -26.82
CA ILE A 33 2.13 -1.91 -27.66
C ILE A 33 1.03 -2.57 -26.83
N PHE A 34 1.36 -3.63 -26.07
CA PHE A 34 0.37 -4.35 -25.25
C PHE A 34 -0.22 -3.45 -24.17
N LEU A 35 0.62 -2.71 -23.43
CA LEU A 35 0.16 -1.82 -22.36
C LEU A 35 -0.71 -0.68 -22.90
N THR A 36 -0.39 -0.14 -24.07
CA THR A 36 -1.25 0.85 -24.75
C THR A 36 -2.58 0.23 -25.16
N SER A 37 -2.56 -0.99 -25.69
CA SER A 37 -3.75 -1.75 -26.09
C SER A 37 -4.67 -2.11 -24.92
N CYS A 38 -4.15 -2.24 -23.69
CA CYS A 38 -4.98 -2.41 -22.48
C CYS A 38 -5.94 -1.23 -22.24
N ASN A 39 -5.69 -0.06 -22.83
CA ASN A 39 -6.57 1.10 -22.74
C ASN A 39 -7.49 1.29 -23.95
N ASP A 40 -7.56 0.34 -24.87
CA ASP A 40 -8.42 0.44 -26.05
C ASP A 40 -9.91 0.60 -25.68
N SER A 41 -10.69 1.23 -26.57
CA SER A 41 -12.14 1.34 -26.48
C SER A 41 -12.86 0.00 -26.58
N GLU A 42 -12.37 -0.92 -27.42
CA GLU A 42 -12.97 -2.23 -27.64
C GLU A 42 -12.56 -3.23 -26.55
N SER A 43 -13.53 -3.97 -26.00
CA SER A 43 -13.27 -4.97 -24.96
C SER A 43 -12.37 -6.10 -25.42
N ASP A 44 -12.55 -6.55 -26.66
CA ASP A 44 -11.87 -7.73 -27.19
C ASP A 44 -10.40 -7.44 -27.44
N ILE A 45 -10.08 -6.20 -27.85
CA ILE A 45 -8.70 -5.72 -27.96
C ILE A 45 -8.05 -5.69 -26.58
N ARG A 46 -8.73 -5.15 -25.55
CA ARG A 46 -8.18 -5.11 -24.19
C ARG A 46 -7.93 -6.50 -23.63
N LEU A 47 -8.89 -7.41 -23.79
CA LEU A 47 -8.77 -8.79 -23.32
C LEU A 47 -7.61 -9.50 -24.01
N LYS A 48 -7.48 -9.34 -25.33
CA LYS A 48 -6.36 -9.92 -26.06
C LYS A 48 -5.02 -9.33 -25.66
N ALA A 49 -4.96 -8.02 -25.46
CA ALA A 49 -3.74 -7.34 -25.00
C ALA A 49 -3.27 -7.88 -23.64
N ASP A 50 -4.20 -8.07 -22.70
CA ASP A 50 -3.90 -8.65 -21.39
C ASP A 50 -3.36 -10.09 -21.51
N GLU A 51 -4.02 -10.95 -22.30
CA GLU A 51 -3.55 -12.32 -22.56
C GLU A 51 -2.15 -12.36 -23.17
N CYS A 52 -1.92 -11.54 -24.20
CA CYS A 52 -0.63 -11.46 -24.90
C CYS A 52 0.48 -10.96 -23.97
N LEU A 53 0.17 -9.98 -23.12
CA LEU A 53 1.09 -9.43 -22.14
C LEU A 53 1.49 -10.48 -21.09
N ASP A 54 0.53 -11.25 -20.57
CA ASP A 54 0.80 -12.32 -19.60
C ASP A 54 1.60 -13.47 -20.22
N LYS A 55 1.27 -13.84 -21.46
CA LYS A 55 2.03 -14.84 -22.24
C LYS A 55 3.50 -14.42 -22.38
N VAL A 56 3.75 -13.18 -22.79
CA VAL A 56 5.11 -12.65 -22.97
C VAL A 56 5.87 -12.54 -21.64
N ILE A 57 5.22 -12.05 -20.58
CA ILE A 57 5.84 -11.98 -19.25
C ILE A 57 6.24 -13.37 -18.78
N LYS A 58 5.35 -14.36 -18.88
CA LYS A 58 5.64 -15.74 -18.48
C LYS A 58 6.79 -16.33 -19.29
N ALA A 59 6.79 -16.14 -20.61
CA ALA A 59 7.86 -16.65 -21.47
C ALA A 59 9.22 -16.01 -21.17
N CYS A 60 9.25 -14.72 -20.82
CA CYS A 60 10.48 -13.94 -20.65
C CYS A 60 10.93 -13.80 -19.19
N MET A 61 10.19 -14.39 -18.23
CA MET A 61 10.44 -14.20 -16.80
C MET A 61 11.83 -14.67 -16.38
N GLU A 62 12.27 -15.83 -16.85
CA GLU A 62 13.58 -16.39 -16.47
C GLU A 62 14.74 -15.71 -17.17
N SER A 63 14.59 -15.44 -18.47
CA SER A 63 15.67 -14.92 -19.33
C SER A 63 15.83 -13.41 -19.26
N SER A 64 14.78 -12.66 -18.91
CA SER A 64 14.72 -11.22 -19.13
C SER A 64 13.95 -10.46 -18.04
N LEU A 65 13.88 -11.01 -16.82
CA LEU A 65 13.19 -10.40 -15.67
C LEU A 65 13.48 -8.91 -15.49
N GLY A 66 14.77 -8.54 -15.49
CA GLY A 66 15.17 -7.15 -15.25
C GLY A 66 14.66 -6.19 -16.33
N ARG A 67 14.52 -6.67 -17.57
CA ARG A 67 13.96 -5.89 -18.67
C ARG A 67 12.44 -5.76 -18.52
N LEU A 68 11.73 -6.84 -18.20
CA LEU A 68 10.28 -6.80 -17.93
C LEU A 68 9.95 -5.82 -16.80
N GLN A 69 10.66 -5.90 -15.68
CA GLN A 69 10.49 -5.00 -14.54
C GLN A 69 10.76 -3.54 -14.92
N LEU A 70 11.75 -3.28 -15.78
CA LEU A 70 12.07 -1.94 -16.26
C LEU A 70 10.96 -1.36 -17.16
N GLU A 71 10.43 -2.13 -18.10
CA GLU A 71 9.36 -1.65 -19.01
C GLU A 71 8.06 -1.39 -18.25
N LEU A 72 7.69 -2.26 -17.30
CA LEU A 72 6.54 -2.01 -16.43
C LEU A 72 6.75 -0.78 -15.54
N TYR A 73 7.96 -0.59 -14.99
CA TYR A 73 8.28 0.61 -14.24
C TYR A 73 8.17 1.88 -15.08
N LYS A 74 8.61 1.87 -16.34
CA LYS A 74 8.46 3.03 -17.24
C LYS A 74 7.00 3.41 -17.41
N GLU A 75 6.11 2.44 -17.59
CA GLU A 75 4.67 2.69 -17.73
C GLU A 75 4.07 3.23 -16.41
N ILE A 76 4.47 2.69 -15.26
CA ILE A 76 4.09 3.22 -13.94
C ILE A 76 4.57 4.68 -13.78
N LYS A 77 5.81 4.97 -14.17
CA LYS A 77 6.41 6.30 -14.14
C LYS A 77 5.74 7.26 -15.13
N LYS A 78 5.22 6.77 -16.26
CA LYS A 78 4.44 7.57 -17.22
C LYS A 78 3.15 8.08 -16.59
N ASN A 79 2.52 7.29 -15.71
CA ASN A 79 1.24 7.61 -15.05
C ASN A 79 0.17 8.04 -16.07
N GLY A 80 0.09 7.28 -17.16
CA GLY A 80 -0.82 7.51 -18.27
C GLY A 80 -2.26 7.07 -17.96
N PRO A 81 -2.98 6.54 -18.97
CA PRO A 81 -4.36 6.10 -18.81
C PRO A 81 -4.55 5.06 -17.70
N SER A 82 -5.70 5.11 -17.02
CA SER A 82 -5.98 4.33 -15.82
C SER A 82 -5.89 2.81 -16.04
N ARG A 83 -6.30 2.32 -17.21
CA ARG A 83 -6.26 0.87 -17.53
C ARG A 83 -4.84 0.37 -17.76
N SER A 84 -4.04 1.08 -18.56
CA SER A 84 -2.62 0.77 -18.79
C SER A 84 -1.82 0.84 -17.49
N LEU A 85 -2.05 1.88 -16.68
CA LEU A 85 -1.40 2.02 -15.37
C LEU A 85 -1.76 0.87 -14.43
N ARG A 86 -3.04 0.48 -14.34
CA ARG A 86 -3.49 -0.66 -13.54
C ARG A 86 -2.82 -1.95 -14.02
N ALA A 87 -2.79 -2.20 -15.33
CA ALA A 87 -2.15 -3.37 -15.92
C ALA A 87 -0.65 -3.44 -15.55
N ALA A 88 0.05 -2.30 -15.62
CA ALA A 88 1.46 -2.21 -15.27
C ALA A 88 1.72 -2.44 -13.76
N LEU A 89 0.93 -1.80 -12.89
CA LEU A 89 1.01 -1.97 -11.44
C LEU A 89 0.81 -3.42 -11.04
N TRP A 90 -0.27 -4.05 -11.50
CA TRP A 90 -0.58 -5.46 -11.18
C TRP A 90 0.57 -6.39 -11.54
N ARG A 91 1.06 -6.30 -12.79
CA ARG A 91 2.10 -7.20 -13.29
C ARG A 91 3.46 -6.98 -12.62
N PHE A 92 3.80 -5.72 -12.33
CA PHE A 92 5.01 -5.44 -11.55
C PHE A 92 4.92 -6.04 -10.15
N ALA A 93 3.75 -5.92 -9.51
CA ALA A 93 3.52 -6.43 -8.16
C ALA A 93 3.67 -7.96 -8.08
N GLU A 94 3.20 -8.72 -9.09
CA GLU A 94 3.41 -10.17 -9.14
C GLU A 94 4.89 -10.55 -9.16
N MET A 95 5.74 -9.73 -9.79
CA MET A 95 7.18 -9.99 -9.90
C MET A 95 8.01 -9.35 -8.78
N ALA A 96 7.38 -8.70 -7.80
CA ALA A 96 8.09 -7.98 -6.75
C ALA A 96 8.96 -8.91 -5.90
N HIS A 97 8.48 -10.12 -5.58
CA HIS A 97 9.20 -11.12 -4.80
C HIS A 97 10.47 -11.65 -5.48
N LEU A 98 10.61 -11.44 -6.79
CA LEU A 98 11.79 -11.82 -7.57
C LEU A 98 12.89 -10.74 -7.56
N ILE A 99 12.65 -9.60 -6.92
CA ILE A 99 13.64 -8.53 -6.77
C ILE A 99 14.71 -8.99 -5.77
N ARG A 100 15.96 -9.06 -6.24
CA ARG A 100 17.10 -9.39 -5.38
C ARG A 100 17.34 -8.29 -4.34
N PRO A 101 17.69 -8.62 -3.08
CA PRO A 101 17.89 -7.64 -2.01
C PRO A 101 18.82 -6.47 -2.37
N GLN A 102 19.88 -6.72 -3.15
CA GLN A 102 20.84 -5.68 -3.55
C GLN A 102 20.23 -4.61 -4.47
N LYS A 103 19.10 -4.92 -5.14
CA LYS A 103 18.40 -3.99 -6.04
C LYS A 103 17.18 -3.32 -5.40
N CYS A 104 16.78 -3.71 -4.19
CA CYS A 104 15.59 -3.16 -3.53
C CYS A 104 15.70 -1.64 -3.33
N ARG A 105 16.85 -1.12 -2.91
CA ARG A 105 17.04 0.32 -2.68
C ARG A 105 16.90 1.16 -3.97
N PRO A 106 17.55 0.80 -5.10
CA PRO A 106 17.26 1.43 -6.39
C PRO A 106 15.78 1.39 -6.79
N TYR A 107 15.07 0.27 -6.56
CA TYR A 107 13.64 0.18 -6.84
C TYR A 107 12.82 1.15 -5.99
N VAL A 108 13.09 1.22 -4.68
CA VAL A 108 12.43 2.15 -3.75
C VAL A 108 12.58 3.59 -4.24
N ILE A 109 13.82 4.05 -4.48
CA ILE A 109 14.08 5.44 -4.88
C ILE A 109 13.32 5.83 -6.16
N ASN A 110 13.22 4.89 -7.11
CA ASN A 110 12.57 5.10 -8.39
C ASN A 110 11.03 5.01 -8.33
N LEU A 111 10.49 4.11 -7.50
CA LEU A 111 9.04 3.90 -7.39
C LEU A 111 8.36 4.94 -6.49
N LEU A 112 9.03 5.44 -5.46
CA LEU A 112 8.45 6.36 -4.48
C LEU A 112 7.79 7.61 -5.10
N PRO A 113 8.44 8.35 -6.03
CA PRO A 113 7.80 9.49 -6.69
C PRO A 113 6.55 9.09 -7.48
N SER A 114 6.57 7.89 -8.09
CA SER A 114 5.44 7.38 -8.87
C SER A 114 4.26 7.03 -7.95
N ILE A 115 4.51 6.33 -6.84
CA ILE A 115 3.50 6.02 -5.81
C ILE A 115 2.82 7.30 -5.31
N ALA A 116 3.61 8.33 -4.98
CA ALA A 116 3.10 9.61 -4.48
C ALA A 116 2.25 10.37 -5.51
N ARG A 117 2.53 10.23 -6.80
CA ARG A 117 1.70 10.81 -7.88
C ARG A 117 0.43 10.01 -8.11
N ILE A 118 0.55 8.69 -8.14
CA ILE A 118 -0.58 7.77 -8.36
C ILE A 118 -1.59 7.89 -7.22
N SER A 119 -1.15 8.08 -5.98
CA SER A 119 -2.07 8.25 -4.85
C SER A 119 -2.99 9.46 -4.97
N ARG A 120 -2.66 10.45 -5.80
CA ARG A 120 -3.48 11.66 -6.04
C ARG A 120 -4.47 11.49 -7.20
N ARG A 121 -4.46 10.34 -7.87
CA ARG A 121 -5.35 10.04 -9.00
C ARG A 121 -6.80 9.87 -8.49
N PRO A 122 -7.79 10.56 -9.07
CA PRO A 122 -9.17 10.51 -8.57
C PRO A 122 -9.88 9.20 -8.89
N GLU A 123 -9.39 8.41 -9.84
CA GLU A 123 -10.08 7.21 -10.32
C GLU A 123 -9.99 6.06 -9.32
N ASP A 124 -11.14 5.56 -8.88
CA ASP A 124 -11.23 4.44 -7.92
C ASP A 124 -10.45 3.20 -8.39
N ILE A 125 -10.52 2.87 -9.68
CA ILE A 125 -9.76 1.76 -10.28
C ILE A 125 -8.24 1.90 -10.08
N VAL A 126 -7.72 3.14 -10.09
CA VAL A 126 -6.29 3.42 -9.86
C VAL A 126 -5.97 3.35 -8.37
N GLN A 127 -6.86 3.85 -7.51
CA GLN A 127 -6.72 3.76 -6.06
C GLN A 127 -6.67 2.29 -5.59
N GLU A 128 -7.56 1.43 -6.10
CA GLU A 128 -7.54 0.00 -5.79
C GLU A 128 -6.29 -0.70 -6.33
N ALA A 129 -5.87 -0.35 -7.56
CA ALA A 129 -4.64 -0.88 -8.13
C ALA A 129 -3.41 -0.51 -7.29
N LEU A 130 -3.35 0.72 -6.77
CA LEU A 130 -2.27 1.16 -5.89
C LEU A 130 -2.26 0.38 -4.57
N MET A 131 -3.42 0.15 -3.96
CA MET A 131 -3.52 -0.66 -2.74
C MET A 131 -2.98 -2.08 -2.98
N ASN A 132 -3.44 -2.75 -4.04
CA ASN A 132 -3.04 -4.11 -4.37
C ASN A 132 -1.55 -4.21 -4.72
N PHE A 133 -1.02 -3.19 -5.41
CA PHE A 133 0.42 -3.05 -5.66
C PHE A 133 1.21 -3.02 -4.34
N LEU A 134 0.84 -2.13 -3.42
CA LEU A 134 1.54 -1.97 -2.15
C LEU A 134 1.44 -3.21 -1.23
N ILE A 135 0.32 -3.93 -1.25
CA ILE A 135 0.16 -5.21 -0.52
C ILE A 135 1.26 -6.21 -0.89
N LYS A 136 1.64 -6.28 -2.18
CA LYS A 136 2.64 -7.24 -2.67
C LYS A 136 4.06 -6.68 -2.66
N THR A 137 4.24 -5.38 -2.87
CA THR A 137 5.58 -4.80 -2.99
C THR A 137 6.21 -4.41 -1.66
N LEU A 138 5.42 -3.91 -0.69
CA LEU A 138 5.97 -3.47 0.60
C LEU A 138 6.56 -4.60 1.46
N PRO A 139 6.07 -5.86 1.44
CA PRO A 139 6.76 -6.96 2.10
C PRO A 139 8.21 -7.17 1.63
N VAL A 140 8.53 -6.80 0.39
CA VAL A 140 9.86 -6.93 -0.21
C VAL A 140 10.68 -5.65 -0.06
N LEU A 141 10.04 -4.49 -0.29
CA LEU A 141 10.72 -3.20 -0.40
C LEU A 141 10.66 -2.35 0.88
N GLY A 142 9.72 -2.64 1.78
CA GLY A 142 9.38 -1.77 2.91
C GLY A 142 10.53 -1.56 3.89
N THR A 143 11.34 -2.58 4.14
CA THR A 143 12.50 -2.51 5.05
C THR A 143 13.64 -1.63 4.52
N PHE A 144 13.63 -1.34 3.21
CA PHE A 144 14.60 -0.46 2.53
C PHE A 144 14.18 1.01 2.48
N LEU A 145 13.01 1.33 3.04
CA LEU A 145 12.57 2.71 3.24
C LEU A 145 13.30 3.34 4.42
N THR A 146 13.71 4.60 4.24
CA THR A 146 14.23 5.43 5.34
C THR A 146 13.06 6.04 6.14
N ASP A 147 13.36 6.49 7.37
CA ASP A 147 12.38 7.13 8.24
C ASP A 147 11.73 8.36 7.57
N THR A 148 12.52 9.12 6.79
CA THR A 148 12.03 10.29 6.03
C THR A 148 11.10 9.88 4.89
N GLU A 149 11.43 8.83 4.15
CA GLU A 149 10.59 8.34 3.05
C GLU A 149 9.26 7.77 3.56
N VAL A 150 9.28 7.03 4.67
CA VAL A 150 8.06 6.56 5.36
C VAL A 150 7.18 7.76 5.74
N LYS A 151 7.73 8.75 6.45
CA LYS A 151 6.98 9.97 6.82
C LYS A 151 6.39 10.68 5.60
N ASN A 152 7.17 10.82 4.53
CA ASN A 152 6.73 11.51 3.32
C ASN A 152 5.62 10.77 2.60
N LEU A 153 5.70 9.44 2.47
CA LEU A 153 4.62 8.64 1.89
C LEU A 153 3.34 8.73 2.70
N MET A 154 3.41 8.60 4.03
CA MET A 154 2.24 8.74 4.90
C MET A 154 1.59 10.11 4.72
N LYS A 155 2.39 11.18 4.72
CA LYS A 155 1.91 12.56 4.51
C LYS A 155 1.19 12.75 3.18
N VAL A 156 1.66 12.11 2.11
CA VAL A 156 1.02 12.18 0.80
C VAL A 156 -0.35 11.48 0.78
N LEU A 157 -0.54 10.45 1.62
CA LEU A 157 -1.79 9.69 1.71
C LEU A 157 -2.79 10.27 2.72
N PHE A 158 -2.38 11.05 3.71
CA PHE A 158 -3.30 11.63 4.69
C PHE A 158 -4.46 12.44 4.09
N PRO A 159 -4.28 13.29 3.06
CA PRO A 159 -5.39 13.99 2.43
C PRO A 159 -6.48 13.05 1.88
N ASN A 160 -6.12 11.83 1.51
CA ASN A 160 -7.06 10.85 0.96
C ASN A 160 -7.96 10.23 2.04
N LEU A 161 -7.57 10.31 3.32
CA LEU A 161 -8.43 9.86 4.43
C LEU A 161 -9.71 10.70 4.55
N LYS A 162 -9.68 11.97 4.12
CA LYS A 162 -10.84 12.86 4.12
C LYS A 162 -11.51 13.01 2.75
N HIS A 163 -11.14 12.16 1.78
CA HIS A 163 -11.69 12.23 0.43
C HIS A 163 -13.18 11.86 0.41
N THR A 164 -13.94 12.35 -0.58
CA THR A 164 -15.38 12.07 -0.71
C THR A 164 -15.66 10.62 -1.12
N SER A 165 -14.84 10.03 -2.01
CA SER A 165 -14.92 8.61 -2.37
C SER A 165 -14.50 7.71 -1.20
N ALA A 166 -15.38 6.76 -0.85
CA ALA A 166 -15.12 5.75 0.17
C ALA A 166 -13.97 4.81 -0.23
N THR A 167 -13.83 4.52 -1.53
CA THR A 167 -12.74 3.71 -2.08
C THR A 167 -11.40 4.37 -1.83
N THR A 168 -11.28 5.67 -2.12
CA THR A 168 -10.06 6.45 -1.85
C THR A 168 -9.69 6.46 -0.37
N ARG A 169 -10.68 6.65 0.54
CA ARG A 169 -10.45 6.60 2.00
C ARG A 169 -9.94 5.23 2.44
N ARG A 170 -10.57 4.15 1.95
CA ARG A 170 -10.20 2.76 2.27
C ARG A 170 -8.79 2.43 1.79
N THR A 171 -8.47 2.77 0.54
CA THR A 171 -7.14 2.63 -0.03
C THR A 171 -6.11 3.36 0.80
N ALA A 172 -6.35 4.64 1.13
CA ALA A 172 -5.40 5.43 1.89
C ALA A 172 -5.14 4.84 3.28
N ALA A 173 -6.20 4.51 4.02
CA ALA A 173 -6.10 3.88 5.33
C ALA A 173 -5.29 2.57 5.27
N ARG A 174 -5.55 1.72 4.27
CA ARG A 174 -4.84 0.45 4.12
C ARG A 174 -3.38 0.65 3.72
N CYS A 175 -3.10 1.52 2.76
CA CYS A 175 -1.74 1.83 2.29
C CYS A 175 -0.87 2.40 3.41
N ILE A 176 -1.39 3.33 4.22
CA ILE A 176 -0.68 3.92 5.35
C ILE A 176 -0.29 2.83 6.36
N VAL A 177 -1.22 1.94 6.72
CA VAL A 177 -0.95 0.83 7.65
C VAL A 177 0.09 -0.13 7.08
N LEU A 178 0.02 -0.48 5.78
CA LEU A 178 1.02 -1.34 5.14
C LEU A 178 2.42 -0.71 5.18
N ILE A 179 2.53 0.61 4.96
CA ILE A 179 3.80 1.34 5.04
C ILE A 179 4.38 1.25 6.46
N CYS A 180 3.55 1.46 7.49
CA CYS A 180 3.97 1.30 8.89
C CYS A 180 4.38 -0.13 9.21
N GLN A 181 3.60 -1.12 8.77
CA GLN A 181 3.78 -2.54 9.07
C GLN A 181 5.09 -3.09 8.50
N TYR A 182 5.38 -2.81 7.23
CA TYR A 182 6.53 -3.39 6.52
C TYR A 182 7.77 -2.50 6.53
N GLY A 183 7.68 -1.32 7.13
CA GLY A 183 8.83 -0.46 7.35
C GLY A 183 9.83 -1.08 8.35
N ARG A 184 11.07 -0.59 8.35
CA ARG A 184 12.15 -1.10 9.22
C ARG A 184 11.93 -0.92 10.73
N LYS A 185 11.10 0.04 11.16
CA LYS A 185 10.78 0.33 12.56
C LYS A 185 9.26 0.41 12.78
N PRO A 186 8.52 -0.71 12.73
CA PRO A 186 7.07 -0.68 12.75
C PRO A 186 6.45 0.02 13.97
N ALA A 187 7.00 -0.19 15.18
CA ALA A 187 6.51 0.45 16.42
C ALA A 187 6.56 1.99 16.34
N LEU A 188 7.70 2.52 15.91
CA LEU A 188 7.90 3.96 15.67
C LEU A 188 6.91 4.52 14.65
N TYR A 189 6.68 3.80 13.56
CA TYR A 189 5.83 4.27 12.49
C TYR A 189 4.34 4.25 12.88
N PHE A 190 3.89 3.26 13.65
CA PHE A 190 2.53 3.28 14.21
C PHE A 190 2.36 4.36 15.28
N SER A 191 3.39 4.64 16.09
CA SER A 191 3.38 5.78 17.02
C SER A 191 3.17 7.11 16.28
N TRP A 192 3.88 7.33 15.17
CA TRP A 192 3.66 8.50 14.30
C TRP A 192 2.28 8.51 13.64
N LEU A 193 1.78 7.36 13.20
CA LEU A 193 0.46 7.26 12.60
C LEU A 193 -0.63 7.64 13.61
N VAL A 194 -0.63 7.02 14.79
CA VAL A 194 -1.60 7.29 15.85
C VAL A 194 -1.56 8.77 16.24
N GLN A 195 -0.36 9.34 16.41
CA GLN A 195 -0.23 10.77 16.69
C GLN A 195 -0.87 11.63 15.59
N ALA A 196 -0.65 11.31 14.31
CA ALA A 196 -1.24 12.05 13.20
C ALA A 196 -2.77 11.90 13.13
N LEU A 197 -3.30 10.69 13.36
CA LEU A 197 -4.74 10.43 13.37
C LEU A 197 -5.44 11.20 14.49
N LEU A 198 -4.86 11.20 15.70
CA LEU A 198 -5.39 11.97 16.83
C LEU A 198 -5.36 13.48 16.54
N MET A 199 -4.32 14.00 15.88
CA MET A 199 -4.29 15.42 15.48
C MET A 199 -5.39 15.81 14.49
N PHE A 200 -5.98 14.87 13.74
CA PHE A 200 -7.12 15.18 12.86
C PHE A 200 -8.44 15.36 13.61
N VAL A 201 -8.57 14.82 14.82
CA VAL A 201 -9.84 14.71 15.53
C VAL A 201 -9.82 15.29 16.95
N ILE A 202 -8.65 15.70 17.45
CA ILE A 202 -8.47 16.32 18.77
C ILE A 202 -7.99 17.78 18.61
N PRO A 203 -8.62 18.76 19.29
CA PRO A 203 -9.77 18.60 20.18
C PRO A 203 -11.02 18.21 19.40
N VAL A 204 -11.89 17.42 20.04
CA VAL A 204 -13.13 16.94 19.43
C VAL A 204 -14.06 18.14 19.23
N LYS A 205 -14.41 18.43 17.98
CA LYS A 205 -15.32 19.53 17.60
C LYS A 205 -16.56 18.92 16.96
N GLU A 206 -17.73 19.47 17.27
CA GLU A 206 -19.02 19.01 16.72
C GLU A 206 -19.13 19.22 15.19
N SER A 207 -18.27 20.05 14.60
CA SER A 207 -18.35 20.50 13.21
C SER A 207 -17.40 19.77 12.24
N PHE A 208 -16.80 18.64 12.63
CA PHE A 208 -15.91 17.94 11.71
C PHE A 208 -16.70 17.31 10.54
N PRO A 209 -16.23 17.45 9.29
CA PRO A 209 -16.84 16.76 8.16
C PRO A 209 -16.86 15.24 8.41
N VAL A 210 -18.00 14.60 8.10
CA VAL A 210 -18.23 13.14 8.24
C VAL A 210 -17.08 12.32 7.63
N GLN A 211 -16.52 12.78 6.50
CA GLN A 211 -15.43 12.08 5.80
C GLN A 211 -14.16 11.98 6.64
N ILE A 212 -13.86 12.97 7.49
CA ILE A 212 -12.71 12.93 8.40
C ILE A 212 -12.91 11.81 9.43
N HIS A 213 -14.09 11.76 10.05
CA HIS A 213 -14.43 10.69 11.00
C HIS A 213 -14.30 9.32 10.34
N LEU A 214 -14.94 9.11 9.19
CA LEU A 214 -14.90 7.83 8.48
C LEU A 214 -13.48 7.40 8.11
N GLY A 215 -12.65 8.33 7.63
CA GLY A 215 -11.25 8.04 7.30
C GLY A 215 -10.40 7.67 8.51
N VAL A 216 -10.51 8.44 9.58
CA VAL A 216 -9.73 8.23 10.81
C VAL A 216 -10.16 6.95 11.50
N LEU A 217 -11.48 6.71 11.66
CA LEU A 217 -12.02 5.49 12.26
C LEU A 217 -11.57 4.24 11.50
N LEU A 218 -11.63 4.28 10.16
CA LEU A 218 -11.19 3.17 9.32
C LEU A 218 -9.69 2.90 9.45
N CYS A 219 -8.86 3.95 9.49
CA CYS A 219 -7.42 3.80 9.65
C CYS A 219 -7.03 3.30 11.05
N LEU A 220 -7.73 3.78 12.10
CA LEU A 220 -7.58 3.27 13.47
C LEU A 220 -7.94 1.78 13.53
N ARG A 221 -9.09 1.37 12.96
CA ARG A 221 -9.50 -0.04 12.90
C ARG A 221 -8.41 -0.93 12.29
N TYR A 222 -7.79 -0.50 11.19
CA TYR A 222 -6.68 -1.26 10.59
C TYR A 222 -5.38 -1.21 11.39
N THR A 223 -5.17 -0.17 12.19
CA THR A 223 -3.97 0.01 13.02
C THR A 223 -3.99 -0.88 14.26
N VAL A 224 -5.16 -1.02 14.90
CA VAL A 224 -5.34 -1.74 16.18
C VAL A 224 -4.69 -3.12 16.22
N PRO A 225 -4.88 -4.04 15.25
CA PRO A 225 -4.26 -5.38 15.29
C PRO A 225 -2.73 -5.35 15.39
N HIS A 226 -2.09 -4.30 14.86
CA HIS A 226 -0.64 -4.18 14.86
C HIS A 226 -0.10 -3.62 16.19
N LEU A 227 -0.91 -2.88 16.94
CA LEU A 227 -0.52 -2.36 18.26
C LEU A 227 -0.36 -3.48 19.28
N VAL A 228 -1.19 -4.52 19.17
CA VAL A 228 -1.11 -5.72 20.03
C VAL A 228 0.11 -6.57 19.65
N MET A 229 0.26 -6.88 18.36
CA MET A 229 1.29 -7.79 17.86
C MET A 229 2.72 -7.30 18.14
N GLN A 230 2.95 -5.99 18.14
CA GLN A 230 4.29 -5.42 18.37
C GLN A 230 4.76 -5.59 19.81
N ARG A 231 3.88 -5.35 20.79
CA ARG A 231 4.25 -5.53 22.20
C ARG A 231 4.45 -7.01 22.57
N ALA A 232 3.75 -7.95 21.93
CA ALA A 232 4.02 -9.38 22.12
C ALA A 232 5.46 -9.76 21.72
N LYS A 233 5.98 -9.20 20.62
CA LYS A 233 7.37 -9.39 20.20
C LYS A 233 8.37 -8.74 21.17
N GLU A 234 8.10 -7.52 21.62
CA GLU A 234 8.95 -6.81 22.59
C GLU A 234 9.01 -7.53 23.95
N GLN A 235 7.90 -8.10 24.42
CA GLN A 235 7.87 -8.89 25.66
C GLN A 235 8.61 -10.24 25.52
N GLY A 236 8.54 -10.88 24.34
CA GLY A 236 9.27 -12.12 24.07
C GLY A 236 10.80 -11.95 24.01
N LEU A 237 11.30 -10.80 23.52
CA LEU A 237 12.74 -10.55 23.45
C LEU A 237 13.37 -10.19 24.81
N LYS A 238 12.60 -9.66 25.78
CA LYS A 238 13.10 -9.33 27.12
C LYS A 238 13.51 -10.55 27.95
N GLY A 239 13.20 -11.78 27.50
CA GLY A 239 13.60 -13.04 28.14
C GLY A 239 14.90 -13.65 27.61
N SER A 240 15.54 -13.07 26.58
CA SER A 240 16.73 -13.65 25.95
C SER A 240 17.96 -12.76 26.13
N PHE A 241 19.02 -13.35 26.68
CA PHE A 241 20.31 -12.76 27.08
C PHE A 241 20.79 -11.56 26.25
N GLY A 242 21.05 -10.44 26.93
CA GLY A 242 21.83 -9.32 26.41
C GLY A 242 21.34 -7.97 26.91
N VAL A 243 22.18 -7.24 27.65
CA VAL A 243 21.91 -5.87 28.09
C VAL A 243 21.79 -4.96 26.88
N THR A 244 20.57 -4.68 26.42
CA THR A 244 20.31 -3.62 25.45
C THR A 244 20.07 -2.30 26.18
N LYS A 245 20.85 -1.28 25.78
CA LYS A 245 20.66 0.14 26.12
C LYS A 245 19.17 0.48 26.13
N LYS A 246 18.72 1.32 27.08
CA LYS A 246 17.36 1.93 27.10
C LYS A 246 16.97 2.34 25.67
N GLU A 247 16.24 1.48 24.97
CA GLU A 247 15.61 1.83 23.72
C GLU A 247 14.59 2.89 24.10
N GLU A 248 14.67 4.07 23.48
CA GLU A 248 13.62 5.07 23.58
C GLU A 248 12.27 4.36 23.37
N GLU A 249 11.25 4.69 24.17
CA GLU A 249 9.89 4.18 23.99
C GLU A 249 9.38 4.62 22.62
N THR A 250 9.67 3.82 21.60
CA THR A 250 9.34 4.12 20.20
C THR A 250 7.92 3.68 19.85
N GLY A 251 7.21 3.01 20.75
CA GLY A 251 5.85 2.53 20.54
C GLY A 251 4.76 3.59 20.74
N VAL A 252 3.50 3.15 20.59
CA VAL A 252 2.31 3.96 20.93
C VAL A 252 2.23 4.11 22.45
N LYS A 253 2.11 5.36 22.92
CA LYS A 253 2.05 5.72 24.33
C LYS A 253 0.68 5.38 24.93
N ASP A 254 0.65 5.13 26.23
CA ASP A 254 -0.58 4.76 26.93
C ASP A 254 -1.63 5.90 26.88
N GLU A 255 -1.20 7.17 27.00
CA GLU A 255 -2.07 8.34 26.78
C GLU A 255 -2.71 8.37 25.38
N GLN A 256 -2.00 7.91 24.35
CA GLN A 256 -2.55 7.87 23.00
C GLN A 256 -3.60 6.77 22.87
N LEU A 257 -3.42 5.63 23.55
CA LEU A 257 -4.41 4.55 23.60
C LEU A 257 -5.69 5.01 24.29
N VAL A 258 -5.57 5.74 25.40
CA VAL A 258 -6.72 6.34 26.10
C VAL A 258 -7.44 7.34 25.18
N LYS A 259 -6.72 8.24 24.52
CA LYS A 259 -7.31 9.20 23.56
C LYS A 259 -8.02 8.52 22.39
N ILE A 260 -7.49 7.39 21.89
CA ILE A 260 -8.18 6.59 20.87
C ILE A 260 -9.51 6.09 21.44
N PHE A 261 -9.50 5.48 22.64
CA PHE A 261 -10.69 4.95 23.26
C PHE A 261 -11.74 6.03 23.53
N GLU A 262 -11.36 7.16 24.12
CA GLU A 262 -12.24 8.31 24.36
C GLU A 262 -12.86 8.85 23.07
N TYR A 263 -12.06 8.99 22.00
CA TYR A 263 -12.56 9.42 20.70
C TYR A 263 -13.57 8.42 20.12
N LEU A 264 -13.32 7.11 20.24
CA LEU A 264 -14.27 6.09 19.81
C LEU A 264 -15.58 6.17 20.61
N ILE A 265 -15.51 6.29 21.94
CA ILE A 265 -16.71 6.44 22.78
C ILE A 265 -17.48 7.71 22.42
N HIS A 266 -16.80 8.83 22.18
CA HIS A 266 -17.46 10.06 21.73
C HIS A 266 -18.23 9.85 20.42
N CYS A 267 -17.63 9.18 19.43
CA CYS A 267 -18.25 8.95 18.13
C CYS A 267 -19.47 8.02 18.18
N THR A 268 -19.69 7.26 19.26
CA THR A 268 -20.92 6.46 19.44
C THR A 268 -22.19 7.29 19.54
N ARG A 269 -22.06 8.60 19.81
CA ARG A 269 -23.17 9.55 19.89
C ARG A 269 -23.36 10.37 18.62
N HIS A 270 -22.60 10.07 17.56
CA HIS A 270 -22.66 10.82 16.31
C HIS A 270 -23.99 10.58 15.57
N ALA A 271 -24.58 11.63 15.01
CA ALA A 271 -25.89 11.56 14.34
C ALA A 271 -25.87 10.79 13.00
N ASP A 272 -24.74 10.84 12.27
CA ASP A 272 -24.56 10.08 11.04
C ASP A 272 -24.35 8.58 11.32
N HIS A 273 -25.24 7.75 10.79
CA HIS A 273 -25.22 6.29 10.97
C HIS A 273 -23.94 5.63 10.43
N ASN A 274 -23.31 6.16 9.39
CA ASN A 274 -22.06 5.59 8.85
C ASN A 274 -20.91 5.79 9.83
N VAL A 275 -20.85 6.95 10.49
CA VAL A 275 -19.86 7.22 11.53
C VAL A 275 -20.08 6.27 12.70
N LEU A 276 -21.33 6.13 13.15
CA LEU A 276 -21.70 5.20 14.21
C LEU A 276 -21.27 3.76 13.87
N THR A 277 -21.61 3.24 12.69
CA THR A 277 -21.20 1.90 12.26
C THR A 277 -19.68 1.74 12.22
N ALA A 278 -18.96 2.72 11.65
CA ALA A 278 -17.50 2.68 11.59
C ALA A 278 -16.86 2.71 13.00
N THR A 279 -17.46 3.44 13.94
CA THR A 279 -17.07 3.48 15.34
C THR A 279 -17.28 2.13 16.03
N LEU A 280 -18.45 1.52 15.85
CA LEU A 280 -18.74 0.21 16.44
C LEU A 280 -17.79 -0.87 15.90
N ASP A 281 -17.49 -0.86 14.60
CA ASP A 281 -16.50 -1.75 13.99
C ASP A 281 -15.09 -1.54 14.57
N ALA A 282 -14.68 -0.29 14.80
CA ALA A 282 -13.39 0.04 15.37
C ALA A 282 -13.31 -0.35 16.86
N LEU A 283 -14.38 -0.11 17.63
CA LEU A 283 -14.52 -0.54 19.03
C LEU A 283 -14.49 -2.06 19.15
N GLN A 284 -15.24 -2.78 18.31
CA GLN A 284 -15.21 -4.23 18.28
C GLN A 284 -13.80 -4.74 18.02
N GLN A 285 -13.07 -4.14 17.07
CA GLN A 285 -11.69 -4.52 16.78
C GLN A 285 -10.73 -4.24 17.94
N LEU A 286 -10.93 -3.14 18.67
CA LEU A 286 -10.13 -2.74 19.83
C LEU A 286 -10.40 -3.63 21.05
N LEU A 287 -11.67 -3.93 21.32
CA LEU A 287 -12.08 -4.70 22.50
C LEU A 287 -11.92 -6.21 22.32
N LYS A 288 -11.89 -6.70 21.07
CA LYS A 288 -11.64 -8.12 20.79
C LYS A 288 -10.22 -8.55 21.19
N ASP A 289 -9.25 -7.65 21.05
CA ASP A 289 -7.86 -7.88 21.41
C ASP A 289 -7.22 -6.55 21.86
N PRO A 290 -7.49 -6.11 23.10
CA PRO A 290 -7.05 -4.79 23.56
C PRO A 290 -5.55 -4.78 23.86
N PRO A 291 -4.83 -3.71 23.48
CA PRO A 291 -3.46 -3.53 23.95
C PRO A 291 -3.41 -3.56 25.48
N LYS A 292 -2.50 -4.36 26.05
CA LYS A 292 -2.41 -4.61 27.50
C LYS A 292 -2.52 -3.35 28.40
N PRO A 293 -1.85 -2.22 28.13
CA PRO A 293 -1.98 -1.04 28.97
C PRO A 293 -3.38 -0.44 28.95
N LEU A 294 -4.05 -0.46 27.80
CA LEU A 294 -5.42 -0.01 27.71
C LEU A 294 -6.33 -0.93 28.51
N LEU A 295 -6.12 -2.25 28.44
CA LEU A 295 -6.85 -3.21 29.25
C LEU A 295 -6.64 -2.94 30.75
N ASP A 296 -5.39 -2.77 31.18
CA ASP A 296 -5.04 -2.51 32.59
C ASP A 296 -5.71 -1.21 33.09
N ILE A 297 -5.73 -0.15 32.27
CA ILE A 297 -6.41 1.12 32.58
C ILE A 297 -7.93 0.92 32.66
N LEU A 298 -8.54 0.22 31.70
CA LEU A 298 -10.00 0.00 31.69
C LEU A 298 -10.49 -0.90 32.83
N MET A 299 -9.62 -1.77 33.35
CA MET A 299 -9.90 -2.66 34.48
C MET A 299 -9.50 -2.06 35.84
N SER A 300 -8.82 -0.91 35.85
CA SER A 300 -8.49 -0.20 37.08
C SER A 300 -9.75 0.38 37.73
N LYS A 301 -9.87 0.22 39.05
CA LYS A 301 -11.03 0.64 39.85
C LYS A 301 -10.95 2.10 40.24
#